data_AF-A0A0F9YHX5-F1
#
_entry.id   AF-A0A0F9YHX5-F1
#
_cell.length_a   1.000
_cell.length_b   1.000
_cell.length_c   1.000
_cell.angle_alpha   90.00
_cell.angle_beta   90.00
_cell.angle_gamma   90.00
#
_symmetry.space_group_name_H-M   'P 1'
#
loop_
_entity.id
_entity.type
_entity.pdbx_description
1 polymer ?
#
loop_
_entity_poly.entity_id
_entity_poly.type
_entity_poly.pdbx_seq_one_letter_code
_entity_poly.pdbx_strand_id
1 'polypeptide(L)'
;MSQHLVFLIHGMGEHKKDWSLDAQSTLKRAYEQYPNLASMPFDDAYMFHEITYDHLFEDIRDAWQGEADAVKERLVAMGVGSGLIHTLTRLAQSGTGDGFFRTHVLDVIFYRFFPTVRDPVRIHVAKAITEKLNDVRRNSTHAIKWSVIAHSLGTAVAHDTLHYMFAEPSHTNSMPDIEPLSVRNFSPHVYMACANVSRILSKGNEIPVYNSRCRPALTPSRDAIMRYFLNAWNMFDPFTRPSRFEPSHTWLDARTQAARHARFQDIKTTEVRQKNVHALEHYLENPAVHVPFFRATNDFMGIVSQSEASQALQDYRQSVLQAHLGSHTEELRALIETHGGELEDLLSMAHTFQTMQEALR
;
A
#
# COMPACT_ATOMS: atom_id res chain seq x y z
N MET A 1 17.76 17.61 -14.72
CA MET A 1 17.10 16.28 -14.74
C MET A 1 15.61 16.51 -14.55
N SER A 2 14.73 15.67 -15.11
CA SER A 2 13.31 15.74 -14.81
C SER A 2 13.05 15.17 -13.41
N GLN A 3 12.19 15.82 -12.62
CA GLN A 3 11.68 15.29 -11.35
C GLN A 3 11.12 13.87 -11.53
N HIS A 4 11.30 13.04 -10.51
CA HIS A 4 10.67 11.72 -10.43
C HIS A 4 9.24 11.89 -9.88
N LEU A 5 8.23 11.55 -10.68
CA LEU A 5 6.83 11.61 -10.26
C LEU A 5 6.48 10.44 -9.32
N VAL A 6 5.92 10.70 -8.14
CA VAL A 6 5.52 9.67 -7.19
C VAL A 6 4.04 9.81 -6.89
N PHE A 7 3.26 8.80 -7.25
CA PHE A 7 1.87 8.70 -6.84
C PHE A 7 1.76 8.18 -5.41
N LEU A 8 0.97 8.85 -4.58
CA LEU A 8 0.64 8.43 -3.21
C LEU A 8 -0.81 7.95 -3.18
N ILE A 9 -1.00 6.70 -2.77
CA ILE A 9 -2.32 6.05 -2.70
C ILE A 9 -2.56 5.62 -1.25
N HIS A 10 -3.56 6.23 -0.60
CA HIS A 10 -3.85 6.04 0.82
C HIS A 10 -4.50 4.69 1.13
N GLY A 11 -4.64 4.38 2.42
CA GLY A 11 -5.33 3.20 2.93
C GLY A 11 -6.85 3.33 3.01
N MET A 12 -7.47 2.56 3.90
CA MET A 12 -8.89 2.72 4.27
C MET A 12 -9.06 3.95 5.16
N GLY A 13 -10.27 4.53 5.19
CA GLY A 13 -10.55 5.72 6.00
C GLY A 13 -10.79 6.99 5.18
N GLU A 14 -11.23 8.04 5.86
CA GLU A 14 -11.51 9.36 5.25
C GLU A 14 -10.20 10.14 5.05
N HIS A 15 -9.92 10.56 3.82
CA HIS A 15 -8.69 11.25 3.42
C HIS A 15 -9.02 12.51 2.64
N LYS A 16 -8.75 13.66 3.26
CA LYS A 16 -8.94 14.96 2.61
C LYS A 16 -7.77 15.28 1.69
N LYS A 17 -7.95 16.31 0.87
CA LYS A 17 -6.83 16.95 0.19
C LYS A 17 -5.70 17.25 1.18
N ASP A 18 -4.48 17.05 0.72
CA ASP A 18 -3.22 17.24 1.43
C ASP A 18 -2.97 16.18 2.54
N TRP A 19 -3.68 15.04 2.51
CA TRP A 19 -3.48 13.93 3.46
C TRP A 19 -2.05 13.42 3.49
N SER A 20 -1.33 13.57 2.37
CA SER A 20 -0.03 12.95 2.17
C SER A 20 1.16 13.81 2.60
N LEU A 21 0.91 15.03 3.11
CA LEU A 21 1.97 15.99 3.46
C LEU A 21 2.92 15.45 4.54
N ASP A 22 2.42 14.71 5.52
CA ASP A 22 3.25 14.14 6.60
C ASP A 22 4.17 13.03 6.08
N ALA A 23 3.65 12.17 5.19
CA ALA A 23 4.43 11.16 4.49
C ALA A 23 5.52 11.79 3.61
N GLN A 24 5.19 12.84 2.85
CA GLN A 24 6.14 13.58 2.03
C GLN A 24 7.22 14.26 2.89
N SER A 25 6.82 14.92 3.98
CA SER A 25 7.75 15.57 4.91
C SER A 25 8.66 14.57 5.61
N THR A 26 8.16 13.37 5.91
CA THR A 26 8.95 12.28 6.47
C THR A 26 10.01 11.78 5.49
N LEU A 27 9.64 11.55 4.23
CA LEU A 27 10.60 11.20 3.19
C LEU A 27 11.63 12.31 2.94
N LYS A 28 11.20 13.58 2.95
CA LYS A 28 12.10 14.73 2.79
C LYS A 28 13.15 14.78 3.90
N ARG A 29 12.72 14.69 5.17
CA ARG A 29 13.64 14.62 6.32
C ARG A 29 14.60 13.44 6.22
N ALA A 30 14.13 12.28 5.77
CA ALA A 30 14.98 11.11 5.57
C ALA A 30 15.98 11.31 4.42
N TYR A 31 15.55 11.91 3.30
CA TYR A 31 16.38 12.18 2.14
C TYR A 31 17.55 13.11 2.47
N GLU A 32 17.28 14.20 3.21
CA GLU A 32 18.25 15.23 3.58
C GLU A 32 19.34 14.72 4.54
N GLN A 33 19.18 13.55 5.14
CA GLN A 33 20.19 12.92 6.00
C GLN A 33 21.36 12.30 5.22
N TYR A 34 21.21 12.08 3.91
CA TYR A 34 22.20 11.36 3.11
C TYR A 34 22.96 12.33 2.20
N PRO A 35 24.28 12.52 2.38
CA PRO A 35 25.08 13.53 1.66
C PRO A 35 24.94 13.48 0.13
N ASN A 36 24.99 12.29 -0.46
CA ASN A 36 24.89 12.13 -1.92
C ASN A 36 23.50 12.49 -2.47
N LEU A 37 22.43 12.20 -1.71
CA LEU A 37 21.07 12.61 -2.06
C LEU A 37 20.92 14.13 -1.89
N ALA A 38 21.36 14.67 -0.75
CA ALA A 38 21.26 16.08 -0.41
C ALA A 38 22.03 17.03 -1.35
N SER A 39 22.82 16.49 -2.30
CA SER A 39 23.41 17.27 -3.40
C SER A 39 22.36 17.86 -4.37
N MET A 40 21.14 17.32 -4.37
CA MET A 40 19.96 17.85 -5.07
C MET A 40 18.86 18.12 -4.04
N PRO A 41 18.18 19.27 -4.06
CA PRO A 41 17.03 19.49 -3.19
C PRO A 41 15.95 18.43 -3.41
N PHE A 42 15.32 17.96 -2.33
CA PHE A 42 14.27 16.92 -2.41
C PHE A 42 13.14 17.31 -3.37
N ASP A 43 12.71 18.58 -3.31
CA ASP A 43 11.65 19.13 -4.14
C ASP A 43 12.07 19.27 -5.61
N ASP A 44 13.38 19.26 -5.92
CA ASP A 44 13.89 19.20 -7.30
C ASP A 44 14.04 17.75 -7.80
N ALA A 45 14.17 16.80 -6.89
CA ALA A 45 14.31 15.38 -7.18
C ALA A 45 12.96 14.68 -7.37
N TYR A 46 11.95 15.04 -6.58
CA TYR A 46 10.64 14.37 -6.57
C TYR A 46 9.48 15.34 -6.75
N MET A 47 8.46 14.87 -7.46
CA MET A 47 7.14 15.50 -7.54
C MET A 47 6.12 14.50 -7.03
N PHE A 48 5.33 14.86 -6.03
CA PHE A 48 4.28 13.99 -5.51
C PHE A 48 2.91 14.32 -6.11
N HIS A 49 2.11 13.28 -6.34
CA HIS A 49 0.71 13.40 -6.70
C HIS A 49 -0.10 12.42 -5.84
N GLU A 50 -0.83 12.97 -4.87
CA GLU A 50 -1.74 12.19 -4.06
C GLU A 50 -3.03 11.86 -4.84
N ILE A 51 -3.56 10.67 -4.58
CA ILE A 51 -4.83 10.20 -5.15
C ILE A 51 -5.74 9.84 -3.98
N THR A 52 -6.91 10.47 -3.94
CA THR A 52 -7.97 10.21 -2.95
C THR A 52 -9.15 9.50 -3.61
N TYR A 53 -9.65 8.43 -3.02
CA TYR A 53 -10.77 7.65 -3.58
C TYR A 53 -11.86 7.31 -2.55
N ASP A 54 -11.70 7.78 -1.31
CA ASP A 54 -12.60 7.53 -0.18
C ASP A 54 -14.03 8.04 -0.41
N HIS A 55 -14.22 9.12 -1.16
CA HIS A 55 -15.54 9.60 -1.60
C HIS A 55 -16.38 8.54 -2.34
N LEU A 56 -15.75 7.56 -3.01
CA LEU A 56 -16.44 6.46 -3.68
C LEU A 56 -16.97 5.41 -2.70
N PHE A 57 -16.49 5.42 -1.47
CA PHE A 57 -16.99 4.62 -0.36
C PHE A 57 -18.10 5.36 0.40
N GLU A 58 -18.06 6.69 0.48
CA GLU A 58 -19.03 7.53 1.22
C GLU A 58 -20.48 7.25 0.81
N ASP A 59 -20.79 7.35 -0.48
CA ASP A 59 -22.16 7.14 -0.99
C ASP A 59 -22.73 5.76 -0.60
N ILE A 60 -21.85 4.76 -0.52
CA ILE A 60 -22.22 3.38 -0.22
C ILE A 60 -22.31 3.19 1.28
N ARG A 61 -21.41 3.79 2.07
CA ARG A 61 -21.51 3.80 3.54
C ARG A 61 -22.82 4.45 4.00
N ASP A 62 -23.21 5.56 3.38
CA ASP A 62 -24.45 6.29 3.70
C ASP A 62 -25.69 5.47 3.34
N ALA A 63 -25.72 4.86 2.15
CA ALA A 63 -26.81 3.98 1.75
C ALA A 63 -26.93 2.73 2.65
N TRP A 64 -25.83 2.28 3.25
CA TRP A 64 -25.77 1.06 4.04
C TRP A 64 -26.07 1.26 5.53
N GLN A 65 -26.05 2.50 6.02
CA GLN A 65 -26.34 2.84 7.42
C GLN A 65 -27.77 2.45 7.85
N GLY A 66 -28.70 2.34 6.90
CA GLY A 66 -30.10 2.01 7.17
C GLY A 66 -30.46 0.51 7.16
N GLU A 67 -29.56 -0.38 6.72
CA GLU A 67 -29.95 -1.75 6.32
C GLU A 67 -28.95 -2.85 6.76
N ALA A 68 -28.43 -2.81 7.99
CA ALA A 68 -27.43 -3.78 8.48
C ALA A 68 -27.82 -5.26 8.30
N ASP A 69 -29.11 -5.60 8.42
CA ASP A 69 -29.61 -6.95 8.17
C ASP A 69 -29.60 -7.32 6.67
N ALA A 70 -29.93 -6.37 5.78
CA ALA A 70 -29.83 -6.60 4.33
C ALA A 70 -28.38 -6.75 3.87
N VAL A 71 -27.44 -6.07 4.52
CA VAL A 71 -26.00 -6.24 4.31
C VAL A 71 -25.57 -7.67 4.64
N LYS A 72 -25.98 -8.17 5.79
CA LYS A 72 -25.71 -9.53 6.21
C LYS A 72 -26.28 -10.55 5.21
N GLU A 73 -27.53 -10.35 4.78
CA GLU A 73 -28.16 -11.21 3.76
C GLU A 73 -27.42 -11.18 2.42
N ARG A 74 -27.01 -10.00 1.93
CA ARG A 74 -26.22 -9.87 0.70
C ARG A 74 -24.87 -10.53 0.80
N LEU A 75 -24.15 -10.35 1.91
CA LEU A 75 -22.86 -11.02 2.13
C LEU A 75 -23.02 -12.54 2.14
N VAL A 76 -24.05 -13.08 2.81
CA VAL A 76 -24.37 -14.51 2.76
C VAL A 76 -24.67 -14.98 1.33
N ALA A 77 -25.47 -14.22 0.58
CA ALA A 77 -25.78 -14.53 -0.82
C ALA A 77 -24.53 -14.52 -1.72
N MET A 78 -23.51 -13.73 -1.37
CA MET A 78 -22.22 -13.67 -2.05
C MET A 78 -21.24 -14.76 -1.58
N GLY A 79 -21.69 -15.68 -0.73
CA GLY A 79 -20.90 -16.82 -0.25
C GLY A 79 -19.91 -16.46 0.84
N VAL A 80 -20.11 -15.33 1.53
CA VAL A 80 -19.27 -14.96 2.69
C VAL A 80 -19.51 -15.95 3.83
N GLY A 81 -18.41 -16.45 4.42
CA GLY A 81 -18.44 -17.40 5.52
C GLY A 81 -19.14 -16.85 6.77
N SER A 82 -19.79 -17.73 7.53
CA SER A 82 -20.53 -17.38 8.74
C SER A 82 -19.67 -16.76 9.85
N GLY A 83 -18.37 -17.09 9.92
CA GLY A 83 -17.42 -16.49 10.85
C GLY A 83 -17.20 -14.99 10.59
N LEU A 84 -17.04 -14.60 9.32
CA LEU A 84 -16.91 -13.20 8.92
C LEU A 84 -18.19 -12.44 9.23
N ILE A 85 -19.36 -13.01 8.92
CA ILE A 85 -20.66 -12.42 9.26
C ILE A 85 -20.79 -12.18 10.77
N HIS A 86 -20.39 -13.14 11.60
CA HIS A 86 -20.41 -13.00 13.05
C HIS A 86 -19.44 -11.90 13.53
N THR A 87 -18.25 -11.84 12.94
CA THR A 87 -17.25 -10.78 13.22
C THR A 87 -17.82 -9.41 12.89
N LEU A 88 -18.43 -9.23 11.72
CA LEU A 88 -19.07 -7.97 11.32
C LEU A 88 -20.21 -7.57 12.24
N THR A 89 -21.04 -8.53 12.62
CA THR A 89 -22.15 -8.30 13.56
C THR A 89 -21.62 -7.81 14.91
N ARG A 90 -20.56 -8.45 15.43
CA ARG A 90 -19.91 -8.03 16.69
C ARG A 90 -19.30 -6.63 16.58
N LEU A 91 -18.66 -6.32 15.46
CA LEU A 91 -18.05 -5.01 15.24
C LEU A 91 -19.10 -3.90 15.20
N ALA A 92 -20.20 -4.12 14.47
CA ALA A 92 -21.34 -3.19 14.42
C ALA A 92 -22.00 -2.96 15.80
N GLN A 93 -21.98 -3.96 16.69
CA GLN A 93 -22.61 -3.89 18.02
C GLN A 93 -21.72 -3.26 19.11
N SER A 94 -20.43 -3.06 18.87
CA SER A 94 -19.46 -2.74 19.92
C SER A 94 -19.51 -1.30 20.48
N GLY A 95 -20.36 -0.41 19.95
CA GLY A 95 -20.70 0.90 20.55
C GLY A 95 -19.58 1.96 20.60
N THR A 96 -18.30 1.56 20.61
CA THR A 96 -17.12 2.42 20.40
C THR A 96 -16.76 2.57 18.92
N GLY A 97 -17.42 1.79 18.06
CA GLY A 97 -17.00 1.49 16.70
C GLY A 97 -17.71 2.24 15.57
N ASP A 98 -18.68 3.11 15.80
CA ASP A 98 -19.47 3.71 14.71
C ASP A 98 -18.61 4.50 13.71
N GLY A 99 -17.53 5.15 14.16
CA GLY A 99 -16.59 5.84 13.27
C GLY A 99 -15.64 4.89 12.56
N PHE A 100 -14.90 4.06 13.30
CA PHE A 100 -13.86 3.17 12.76
C PHE A 100 -14.43 2.01 11.94
N PHE A 101 -15.48 1.32 12.44
CA PHE A 101 -16.15 0.27 11.68
C PHE A 101 -16.70 0.82 10.36
N ARG A 102 -17.36 1.98 10.41
CA ARG A 102 -17.92 2.63 9.23
C ARG A 102 -16.82 3.02 8.23
N THR A 103 -15.76 3.66 8.69
CA THR A 103 -14.80 4.31 7.77
C THR A 103 -13.61 3.43 7.38
N HIS A 104 -13.30 2.38 8.13
CA HIS A 104 -12.10 1.56 7.88
C HIS A 104 -12.47 0.12 7.53
N VAL A 105 -13.30 -0.54 8.35
CA VAL A 105 -13.68 -1.95 8.14
C VAL A 105 -14.59 -2.13 6.92
N LEU A 106 -15.60 -1.27 6.76
CA LEU A 106 -16.49 -1.35 5.60
C LEU A 106 -15.77 -1.13 4.28
N ASP A 107 -14.79 -0.22 4.21
CA ASP A 107 -14.01 0.03 2.99
C ASP A 107 -13.32 -1.26 2.50
N VAL A 108 -12.72 -2.03 3.42
CA VAL A 108 -12.07 -3.30 3.10
C VAL A 108 -13.08 -4.31 2.57
N ILE A 109 -14.25 -4.41 3.17
CA ILE A 109 -15.33 -5.34 2.76
C ILE A 109 -15.89 -4.93 1.40
N PHE A 110 -16.17 -3.64 1.22
CA PHE A 110 -16.74 -3.05 0.01
C PHE A 110 -15.80 -3.29 -1.17
N TYR A 111 -14.53 -2.94 -1.00
CA TYR A 111 -13.54 -3.22 -2.02
C TYR A 111 -13.45 -4.73 -2.29
N ARG A 112 -13.45 -5.56 -1.25
CA ARG A 112 -13.25 -7.00 -1.41
C ARG A 112 -14.38 -7.71 -2.15
N PHE A 113 -15.62 -7.42 -1.77
CA PHE A 113 -16.76 -8.22 -2.19
C PHE A 113 -17.60 -7.53 -3.25
N PHE A 114 -17.62 -6.20 -3.35
CA PHE A 114 -18.59 -5.47 -4.17
C PHE A 114 -17.91 -4.84 -5.39
N PRO A 115 -18.03 -5.44 -6.59
CA PRO A 115 -17.54 -4.85 -7.84
C PRO A 115 -18.07 -3.43 -8.07
N THR A 116 -19.29 -3.14 -7.61
CA THR A 116 -19.91 -1.81 -7.69
C THR A 116 -19.16 -0.72 -6.92
N VAL A 117 -18.32 -1.08 -5.96
CA VAL A 117 -17.39 -0.15 -5.27
C VAL A 117 -16.01 -0.25 -5.90
N ARG A 118 -15.54 -1.50 -6.04
CA ARG A 118 -14.19 -1.82 -6.45
C ARG A 118 -13.84 -1.28 -7.84
N ASP A 119 -14.74 -1.43 -8.81
CA ASP A 119 -14.48 -1.03 -10.19
C ASP A 119 -14.44 0.49 -10.36
N PRO A 120 -15.40 1.27 -9.81
CA PRO A 120 -15.27 2.73 -9.78
C PRO A 120 -13.97 3.22 -9.13
N VAL A 121 -13.53 2.61 -8.03
CA VAL A 121 -12.25 2.96 -7.38
C VAL A 121 -11.08 2.74 -8.32
N ARG A 122 -11.00 1.58 -8.98
CA ARG A 122 -9.93 1.29 -9.95
C ARG A 122 -9.95 2.24 -11.15
N ILE A 123 -11.14 2.53 -11.69
CA ILE A 123 -11.32 3.47 -12.81
C ILE A 123 -10.86 4.86 -12.41
N HIS A 124 -11.26 5.33 -11.21
CA HIS A 124 -10.88 6.63 -10.69
C HIS A 124 -9.36 6.75 -10.55
N VAL A 125 -8.72 5.79 -9.89
CA VAL A 125 -7.25 5.79 -9.69
C VAL A 125 -6.52 5.69 -11.04
N ALA A 126 -7.00 4.86 -11.97
CA ALA A 126 -6.40 4.75 -13.32
C ALA A 126 -6.47 6.07 -14.09
N LYS A 127 -7.61 6.77 -14.03
CA LYS A 127 -7.80 8.08 -14.66
C LYS A 127 -6.87 9.11 -14.05
N ALA A 128 -6.80 9.22 -12.72
CA ALA A 128 -5.90 10.15 -12.04
C ALA A 128 -4.42 9.94 -12.42
N ILE A 129 -3.96 8.68 -12.45
CA ILE A 129 -2.59 8.36 -12.90
C ILE A 129 -2.38 8.77 -14.36
N THR A 130 -3.30 8.39 -15.26
CA THR A 130 -3.17 8.63 -16.70
C THR A 130 -3.20 10.12 -17.03
N GLU A 131 -4.10 10.87 -16.41
CA GLU A 131 -4.21 12.32 -16.57
C GLU A 131 -2.92 13.01 -16.13
N LYS A 132 -2.37 12.63 -14.96
CA LYS A 132 -1.13 13.25 -14.46
C LYS A 132 0.08 12.87 -15.30
N LEU A 133 0.19 11.62 -15.76
CA LEU A 133 1.25 11.21 -16.70
C LEU A 133 1.16 11.98 -18.02
N ASN A 134 -0.04 12.19 -18.55
CA ASN A 134 -0.24 12.96 -19.77
C ASN A 134 0.08 14.45 -19.59
N ASP A 135 -0.27 15.03 -18.44
CA ASP A 135 0.09 16.39 -18.06
C ASP A 135 1.62 16.58 -18.03
N VAL A 136 2.34 15.73 -17.30
CA VAL A 136 3.81 15.79 -17.24
C VAL A 136 4.44 15.56 -18.61
N ARG A 137 3.88 14.67 -19.43
CA ARG A 137 4.38 14.40 -20.80
C ARG A 137 4.26 15.63 -21.71
N ARG A 138 3.15 16.37 -21.62
CA ARG A 138 2.93 17.58 -22.44
C ARG A 138 3.88 18.71 -22.03
N ASN A 139 4.27 18.74 -20.77
CA ASN A 139 5.09 19.80 -20.19
C ASN A 139 6.58 19.44 -20.07
N SER A 140 7.02 18.27 -20.57
CA SER A 140 8.41 17.81 -20.47
C SER A 140 8.90 17.20 -21.78
N THR A 141 10.15 17.49 -22.14
CA THR A 141 10.85 16.87 -23.27
C THR A 141 11.56 15.56 -22.88
N HIS A 142 11.59 15.22 -21.59
CA HIS A 142 12.29 14.04 -21.07
C HIS A 142 11.31 12.87 -20.87
N ALA A 143 11.83 11.65 -20.95
CA ALA A 143 11.07 10.46 -20.60
C ALA A 143 10.57 10.56 -19.15
N ILE A 144 9.30 10.21 -18.92
CA ILE A 144 8.70 10.28 -17.59
C ILE A 144 9.25 9.12 -16.75
N LYS A 145 9.88 9.46 -15.63
CA LYS A 145 10.21 8.51 -14.58
C LYS A 145 9.19 8.66 -13.46
N TRP A 146 8.47 7.60 -13.14
CA TRP A 146 7.42 7.64 -12.13
C TRP A 146 7.35 6.39 -11.27
N SER A 147 6.81 6.50 -10.06
CA SER A 147 6.64 5.42 -9.09
C SER A 147 5.30 5.53 -8.37
N VAL A 148 4.93 4.46 -7.66
CA VAL A 148 3.78 4.43 -6.76
C VAL A 148 4.25 4.08 -5.35
N ILE A 149 3.78 4.83 -4.36
CA ILE A 149 3.77 4.44 -2.95
C ILE A 149 2.32 4.23 -2.57
N ALA A 150 1.98 3.01 -2.17
CA ALA A 150 0.65 2.66 -1.73
C ALA A 150 0.68 2.13 -0.29
N HIS A 151 -0.39 2.40 0.46
CA HIS A 151 -0.49 2.06 1.86
C HIS A 151 -1.74 1.24 2.17
N SER A 152 -1.61 0.18 2.98
CA SER A 152 -2.75 -0.60 3.48
C SER A 152 -3.71 -1.01 2.34
N LEU A 153 -5.03 -0.75 2.44
CA LEU A 153 -6.02 -0.99 1.37
C LEU A 153 -5.56 -0.45 0.01
N GLY A 154 -4.90 0.70 -0.02
CA GLY A 154 -4.32 1.31 -1.21
C GLY A 154 -3.36 0.39 -1.96
N THR A 155 -2.71 -0.55 -1.28
CA THR A 155 -1.85 -1.56 -1.94
C THR A 155 -2.65 -2.54 -2.80
N ALA A 156 -3.86 -2.91 -2.40
CA ALA A 156 -4.74 -3.73 -3.23
C ALA A 156 -5.31 -2.91 -4.40
N VAL A 157 -5.72 -1.66 -4.11
CA VAL A 157 -6.21 -0.70 -5.13
C VAL A 157 -5.15 -0.45 -6.20
N ALA A 158 -3.94 -0.08 -5.81
CA ALA A 158 -2.83 0.20 -6.70
C ALA A 158 -2.45 -1.04 -7.53
N HIS A 159 -2.37 -2.21 -6.89
CA HIS A 159 -2.04 -3.46 -7.57
C HIS A 159 -3.05 -3.79 -8.67
N ASP A 160 -4.34 -3.76 -8.34
CA ASP A 160 -5.42 -4.09 -9.27
C ASP A 160 -5.53 -3.06 -10.40
N THR A 161 -5.39 -1.78 -10.05
CA THR A 161 -5.43 -0.68 -11.01
C THR A 161 -4.29 -0.80 -12.01
N LEU A 162 -3.06 -1.00 -11.54
CA LEU A 162 -1.89 -1.21 -12.41
C LEU A 162 -2.03 -2.48 -13.25
N HIS A 163 -2.66 -3.54 -12.75
CA HIS A 163 -2.93 -4.72 -13.56
C HIS A 163 -3.80 -4.39 -14.79
N TYR A 164 -4.88 -3.64 -14.59
CA TYR A 164 -5.80 -3.26 -15.67
C TYR A 164 -5.21 -2.21 -16.61
N MET A 165 -4.51 -1.19 -16.07
CA MET A 165 -3.87 -0.15 -16.88
C MET A 165 -2.85 -0.71 -17.88
N PHE A 166 -2.31 -1.91 -17.67
CA PHE A 166 -1.37 -2.55 -18.60
C PHE A 166 -1.90 -3.85 -19.22
N ALA A 167 -3.21 -4.10 -19.10
CA ALA A 167 -3.88 -5.20 -19.78
C ALA A 167 -4.00 -4.93 -21.29
N GLU A 168 -4.09 -5.98 -22.10
CA GLU A 168 -4.31 -5.78 -23.54
C GLU A 168 -5.79 -5.47 -23.83
N PRO A 169 -6.08 -4.58 -24.80
CA PRO A 169 -7.46 -4.27 -25.18
C PRO A 169 -8.29 -5.49 -25.62
N SER A 170 -7.63 -6.54 -26.14
CA SER A 170 -8.27 -7.76 -26.64
C SER A 170 -8.40 -8.87 -25.60
N HIS A 171 -7.95 -8.67 -24.37
CA HIS A 171 -8.11 -9.66 -23.31
C HIS A 171 -9.51 -9.57 -22.68
N THR A 172 -10.13 -10.72 -22.42
CA THR A 172 -11.42 -10.88 -21.72
C THR A 172 -11.46 -10.29 -20.32
N ASN A 173 -10.31 -9.88 -19.78
CA ASN A 173 -10.13 -9.27 -18.46
C ASN A 173 -9.68 -7.80 -18.59
N SER A 174 -10.06 -7.11 -19.67
CA SER A 174 -9.92 -5.66 -19.78
C SER A 174 -11.11 -4.97 -19.10
N MET A 175 -10.86 -3.87 -18.41
CA MET A 175 -11.91 -3.03 -17.84
C MET A 175 -12.23 -1.92 -18.85
N PRO A 176 -13.46 -1.84 -19.39
CA PRO A 176 -13.79 -0.96 -20.52
C PRO A 176 -13.43 0.52 -20.33
N ASP A 177 -13.52 1.02 -19.09
CA ASP A 177 -13.29 2.43 -18.76
C ASP A 177 -11.84 2.75 -18.34
N ILE A 178 -10.92 1.79 -18.48
CA ILE A 178 -9.48 1.98 -18.25
C ILE A 178 -8.73 1.83 -19.56
N GLU A 179 -8.25 2.95 -20.10
CA GLU A 179 -7.41 2.95 -21.30
C GLU A 179 -6.04 2.30 -21.02
N PRO A 180 -5.62 1.29 -21.81
CA PRO A 180 -4.32 0.67 -21.62
C PRO A 180 -3.13 1.59 -21.89
N LEU A 181 -2.20 1.64 -20.94
CA LEU A 181 -0.91 2.30 -21.06
C LEU A 181 0.11 1.41 -21.78
N SER A 182 0.95 2.05 -22.58
CA SER A 182 2.10 1.41 -23.19
C SER A 182 3.21 1.20 -22.16
N VAL A 183 3.57 -0.06 -21.88
CA VAL A 183 4.72 -0.38 -21.02
C VAL A 183 6.01 0.29 -21.49
N ARG A 184 6.21 0.41 -22.81
CA ARG A 184 7.41 1.05 -23.39
C ARG A 184 7.54 2.52 -22.98
N ASN A 185 6.42 3.22 -22.85
CA ASN A 185 6.40 4.67 -22.61
C ASN A 185 6.11 5.03 -21.15
N PHE A 186 5.41 4.15 -20.44
CA PHE A 186 4.82 4.45 -19.15
C PHE A 186 5.07 3.36 -18.09
N SER A 187 6.02 2.45 -18.24
CA SER A 187 6.32 1.47 -17.17
C SER A 187 6.63 2.17 -15.83
N PRO A 188 5.95 1.83 -14.72
CA PRO A 188 6.32 2.30 -13.40
C PRO A 188 7.77 1.91 -13.06
N HIS A 189 8.48 2.78 -12.38
CA HIS A 189 9.84 2.53 -11.94
C HIS A 189 9.87 1.70 -10.66
N VAL A 190 9.22 2.20 -9.61
CA VAL A 190 9.12 1.54 -8.30
C VAL A 190 7.66 1.44 -7.91
N TYR A 191 7.25 0.28 -7.42
CA TYR A 191 6.06 0.14 -6.60
C TYR A 191 6.50 -0.17 -5.17
N MET A 192 6.21 0.74 -4.24
CA MET A 192 6.41 0.53 -2.81
C MET A 192 5.05 0.28 -2.15
N ALA A 193 4.84 -0.94 -1.70
CA ALA A 193 3.64 -1.36 -0.99
C ALA A 193 3.94 -1.39 0.52
N CYS A 194 3.50 -0.37 1.25
CA CYS A 194 3.59 -0.28 2.70
C CYS A 194 2.34 -0.88 3.33
N ALA A 195 2.50 -1.76 4.31
CA ALA A 195 1.42 -2.52 4.92
C ALA A 195 0.57 -3.30 3.88
N ASN A 196 1.22 -4.11 3.05
CA ASN A 196 0.59 -4.72 1.88
C ASN A 196 -0.49 -5.77 2.21
N VAL A 197 -1.74 -5.47 1.84
CA VAL A 197 -2.92 -6.35 1.98
C VAL A 197 -3.45 -6.87 0.64
N SER A 198 -2.72 -6.66 -0.46
CA SER A 198 -3.15 -7.11 -1.80
C SER A 198 -3.47 -8.61 -1.85
N ARG A 199 -2.67 -9.46 -1.18
CA ARG A 199 -2.89 -10.91 -1.19
C ARG A 199 -4.21 -11.30 -0.51
N ILE A 200 -4.47 -10.83 0.70
CA ILE A 200 -5.71 -11.17 1.40
C ILE A 200 -6.94 -10.68 0.63
N LEU A 201 -6.83 -9.49 0.00
CA LEU A 201 -7.94 -8.92 -0.77
C LEU A 201 -8.08 -9.51 -2.18
N SER A 202 -7.10 -10.30 -2.65
CA SER A 202 -7.18 -10.99 -3.93
C SER A 202 -7.96 -12.31 -3.90
N LYS A 203 -8.24 -12.91 -2.73
CA LYS A 203 -8.79 -14.28 -2.60
C LYS A 203 -10.20 -14.50 -3.19
N GLY A 204 -10.41 -14.57 -4.49
CA GLY A 204 -11.76 -14.56 -5.10
C GLY A 204 -12.15 -13.18 -5.64
N ASN A 205 -11.14 -12.32 -5.81
CA ASN A 205 -11.12 -11.26 -6.79
C ASN A 205 -10.68 -11.88 -8.12
N GLU A 206 -11.06 -11.29 -9.24
CA GLU A 206 -10.70 -11.75 -10.58
C GLU A 206 -9.21 -11.57 -10.90
N ILE A 207 -8.48 -10.77 -10.11
CA ILE A 207 -7.03 -10.55 -10.26
C ILE A 207 -6.26 -11.46 -9.29
N PRO A 208 -5.56 -12.51 -9.79
CA PRO A 208 -4.67 -13.31 -8.96
C PRO A 208 -3.38 -12.54 -8.67
N VAL A 209 -3.16 -12.15 -7.41
CA VAL A 209 -2.05 -11.26 -7.01
C VAL A 209 -0.68 -11.72 -7.54
N TYR A 210 -0.37 -13.01 -7.45
CA TYR A 210 0.91 -13.58 -7.87
C TYR A 210 1.02 -13.88 -9.36
N ASN A 211 -0.09 -13.99 -10.09
CA ASN A 211 -0.08 -14.19 -11.54
C ASN A 211 -0.41 -12.91 -12.30
N SER A 212 -0.50 -11.79 -11.59
CA SER A 212 -0.78 -10.48 -12.16
C SER A 212 0.45 -9.91 -12.89
N ARG A 213 0.20 -8.92 -13.75
CA ARG A 213 1.21 -8.11 -14.42
C ARG A 213 1.95 -7.16 -13.46
N CYS A 214 1.40 -6.93 -12.27
CA CYS A 214 1.94 -6.06 -11.23
C CYS A 214 3.10 -6.76 -10.50
N ARG A 215 4.20 -6.95 -11.22
CA ARG A 215 5.44 -7.56 -10.72
C ARG A 215 6.66 -6.96 -11.40
N PRO A 216 7.83 -6.99 -10.76
CA PRO A 216 9.00 -6.39 -11.33
C PRO A 216 9.67 -7.28 -12.39
N ALA A 217 10.35 -6.65 -13.34
CA ALA A 217 11.25 -7.30 -14.29
C ALA A 217 12.50 -6.44 -14.52
N LEU A 218 13.61 -7.08 -14.91
CA LEU A 218 14.81 -6.34 -15.30
C LEU A 218 14.56 -5.42 -16.50
N THR A 219 13.69 -5.84 -17.42
CA THR A 219 13.19 -5.02 -18.52
C THR A 219 11.66 -5.15 -18.51
N PRO A 220 10.93 -4.09 -18.10
CA PRO A 220 9.48 -4.14 -18.04
C PRO A 220 8.84 -4.60 -19.36
N SER A 221 7.83 -5.44 -19.25
CA SER A 221 7.03 -5.98 -20.34
C SER A 221 5.55 -6.00 -19.97
N ARG A 222 4.68 -6.48 -20.85
CA ARG A 222 3.24 -6.64 -20.54
C ARG A 222 2.98 -7.64 -19.42
N ASP A 223 3.89 -8.56 -19.16
CA ASP A 223 3.72 -9.58 -18.10
C ASP A 223 4.34 -9.17 -16.77
N ALA A 224 5.16 -8.11 -16.75
CA ALA A 224 5.86 -7.60 -15.58
C ALA A 224 6.19 -6.12 -15.81
N ILE A 225 5.36 -5.24 -15.29
CA ILE A 225 5.24 -3.85 -15.77
C ILE A 225 6.22 -2.87 -15.13
N MET A 226 6.92 -3.25 -14.07
CA MET A 226 7.75 -2.33 -13.27
C MET A 226 9.19 -2.81 -13.12
N ARG A 227 10.09 -1.93 -12.68
CA ARG A 227 11.49 -2.32 -12.42
C ARG A 227 11.73 -2.80 -11.00
N TYR A 228 11.07 -2.21 -10.02
CA TYR A 228 11.24 -2.55 -8.61
C TYR A 228 9.90 -2.71 -7.91
N PHE A 229 9.80 -3.72 -7.06
CA PHE A 229 8.71 -3.91 -6.12
C PHE A 229 9.31 -4.01 -4.71
N LEU A 230 9.00 -3.02 -3.88
CA LEU A 230 9.41 -2.96 -2.47
C LEU A 230 8.18 -3.27 -1.61
N ASN A 231 8.18 -4.41 -0.93
CA ASN A 231 7.09 -4.83 -0.05
C ASN A 231 7.49 -4.56 1.40
N ALA A 232 6.98 -3.50 2.01
CA ALA A 232 7.31 -3.12 3.38
C ALA A 232 6.19 -3.52 4.35
N TRP A 233 6.56 -4.25 5.40
CA TRP A 233 5.63 -4.68 6.45
C TRP A 233 6.31 -4.65 7.81
N ASN A 234 5.51 -4.41 8.85
CA ASN A 234 5.99 -4.34 10.22
C ASN A 234 5.48 -5.58 10.95
N MET A 235 6.37 -6.26 11.69
CA MET A 235 6.00 -7.45 12.46
C MET A 235 4.87 -7.18 13.46
N PHE A 236 4.73 -5.94 13.92
CA PHE A 236 3.71 -5.49 14.85
C PHE A 236 2.49 -4.84 14.19
N ASP A 237 2.49 -4.69 12.87
CA ASP A 237 1.31 -4.21 12.14
C ASP A 237 0.31 -5.38 11.94
N PRO A 238 -0.86 -5.33 12.59
CA PRO A 238 -1.85 -6.38 12.49
C PRO A 238 -2.37 -6.61 11.07
N PHE A 239 -2.37 -5.58 10.22
CA PHE A 239 -2.99 -5.65 8.90
C PHE A 239 -2.18 -6.49 7.91
N THR A 240 -0.87 -6.61 8.13
CA THR A 240 0.04 -7.28 7.18
C THR A 240 0.18 -8.78 7.39
N ARG A 241 -0.35 -9.27 8.51
CA ARG A 241 -0.17 -10.65 8.95
C ARG A 241 -1.08 -11.65 8.26
N PRO A 242 -2.39 -11.39 8.14
CA PRO A 242 -3.28 -12.38 7.56
C PRO A 242 -3.00 -12.48 6.07
N SER A 243 -2.60 -13.67 5.63
CA SER A 243 -2.22 -13.92 4.24
C SER A 243 -1.24 -12.85 3.71
N ARG A 244 -0.06 -12.73 4.33
CA ARG A 244 1.03 -11.84 3.91
C ARG A 244 1.45 -12.08 2.45
N PHE A 245 1.80 -11.01 1.74
CA PHE A 245 2.35 -11.10 0.38
C PHE A 245 3.74 -11.77 0.40
N GLU A 246 3.77 -13.05 0.03
CA GLU A 246 4.93 -13.95 0.03
C GLU A 246 4.95 -14.74 -1.29
N PRO A 247 5.40 -14.11 -2.38
CA PRO A 247 5.48 -14.79 -3.67
C PRO A 247 6.47 -15.96 -3.62
N SER A 248 6.22 -17.00 -4.41
CA SER A 248 7.16 -18.11 -4.52
C SER A 248 8.49 -17.65 -5.14
N HIS A 249 9.54 -18.44 -4.95
CA HIS A 249 10.83 -18.19 -5.61
C HIS A 249 10.71 -18.16 -7.14
N THR A 250 9.69 -18.80 -7.74
CA THR A 250 9.44 -18.82 -9.19
C THR A 250 8.59 -17.65 -9.70
N TRP A 251 8.17 -16.74 -8.83
CA TRP A 251 7.31 -15.62 -9.21
C TRP A 251 7.98 -14.66 -10.21
N LEU A 252 9.29 -14.49 -10.09
CA LEU A 252 10.12 -13.72 -11.01
C LEU A 252 10.79 -14.64 -12.03
N ASP A 253 11.08 -14.13 -13.23
CA ASP A 253 11.92 -14.87 -14.18
C ASP A 253 13.38 -14.95 -13.70
N ALA A 254 14.13 -15.93 -14.19
CA ALA A 254 15.51 -16.20 -13.76
C ALA A 254 16.46 -15.00 -13.96
N ARG A 255 16.26 -14.19 -15.00
CA ARG A 255 17.11 -13.02 -15.28
C ARG A 255 16.82 -11.89 -14.30
N THR A 256 15.56 -11.69 -13.95
CA THR A 256 15.12 -10.72 -12.93
C THR A 256 15.61 -11.12 -11.54
N GLN A 257 15.58 -12.42 -11.20
CA GLN A 257 16.14 -12.94 -9.95
C GLN A 257 17.66 -12.76 -9.86
N ALA A 258 18.38 -13.05 -10.95
CA ALA A 258 19.84 -12.95 -11.03
C ALA A 258 20.35 -11.50 -11.18
N ALA A 259 19.47 -10.50 -11.19
CA ALA A 259 19.87 -9.11 -11.28
C ALA A 259 20.79 -8.75 -10.11
N ARG A 260 21.90 -8.03 -10.39
CA ARG A 260 22.86 -7.56 -9.39
C ARG A 260 22.19 -6.80 -8.24
N HIS A 261 21.07 -6.14 -8.53
CA HIS A 261 20.24 -5.44 -7.55
C HIS A 261 18.88 -6.09 -7.53
N ALA A 262 18.45 -6.52 -6.34
CA ALA A 262 17.19 -7.22 -6.15
C ALA A 262 16.02 -6.36 -6.66
N ARG A 263 15.26 -6.93 -7.59
CA ARG A 263 14.10 -6.28 -8.22
C ARG A 263 12.83 -6.41 -7.38
N PHE A 264 12.76 -7.44 -6.54
CA PHE A 264 11.80 -7.56 -5.44
C PHE A 264 12.55 -7.53 -4.12
N GLN A 265 12.05 -6.77 -3.15
CA GLN A 265 12.57 -6.75 -1.78
C GLN A 265 11.40 -6.89 -0.81
N ASP A 266 11.46 -7.94 0.02
CA ASP A 266 10.56 -8.08 1.17
C ASP A 266 11.23 -7.44 2.40
N ILE A 267 10.70 -6.30 2.82
CA ILE A 267 11.28 -5.43 3.84
C ILE A 267 10.48 -5.62 5.12
N LYS A 268 11.02 -6.42 6.03
CA LYS A 268 10.50 -6.60 7.38
C LYS A 268 11.08 -5.55 8.33
N THR A 269 10.22 -4.83 9.04
CA THR A 269 10.62 -3.98 10.17
C THR A 269 10.11 -4.56 11.49
N THR A 270 10.80 -4.24 12.58
CA THR A 270 10.42 -4.68 13.95
C THR A 270 10.33 -3.51 14.91
N GLU A 271 10.79 -2.34 14.50
CA GLU A 271 10.76 -1.15 15.32
C GLU A 271 9.32 -0.65 15.41
N VAL A 272 8.87 -0.45 16.65
CA VAL A 272 7.68 0.32 17.02
C VAL A 272 8.23 1.67 17.47
N ARG A 273 7.69 2.80 17.00
CA ARG A 273 8.18 4.15 17.35
C ARG A 273 7.03 5.05 17.75
N GLN A 274 5.94 4.90 17.03
CA GLN A 274 4.66 5.51 17.35
C GLN A 274 3.62 4.44 17.67
N LYS A 275 2.59 4.88 18.39
CA LYS A 275 1.42 4.07 18.76
C LYS A 275 0.73 3.49 17.54
N ASN A 276 0.65 4.26 16.45
CA ASN A 276 0.12 3.79 15.18
C ASN A 276 1.21 3.19 14.28
N VAL A 277 1.61 1.95 14.57
CA VAL A 277 2.58 1.20 13.74
C VAL A 277 2.10 0.96 12.29
N HIS A 278 0.80 1.10 12.07
CA HIS A 278 0.20 0.96 10.75
C HIS A 278 0.32 2.23 9.91
N ALA A 279 0.59 3.41 10.47
CA ALA A 279 0.62 4.65 9.68
C ALA A 279 1.73 4.63 8.61
N LEU A 280 1.49 5.27 7.46
CA LEU A 280 2.45 5.31 6.37
C LEU A 280 3.79 5.95 6.79
N GLU A 281 3.74 7.00 7.60
CA GLU A 281 4.91 7.72 8.11
C GLU A 281 5.83 6.80 8.92
N HIS A 282 5.25 5.86 9.70
CA HIS A 282 6.00 4.85 10.48
C HIS A 282 6.86 3.96 9.58
N TYR A 283 6.37 3.66 8.39
CA TYR A 283 7.13 2.92 7.39
C TYR A 283 8.21 3.80 6.77
N LEU A 284 7.84 5.00 6.32
CA LEU A 284 8.72 5.89 5.57
C LEU A 284 9.85 6.51 6.40
N GLU A 285 9.72 6.55 7.73
CA GLU A 285 10.79 6.99 8.62
C GLU A 285 11.87 5.92 8.86
N ASN A 286 11.56 4.65 8.61
CA ASN A 286 12.47 3.55 8.92
C ASN A 286 13.51 3.39 7.80
N PRO A 287 14.84 3.49 8.10
CA PRO A 287 15.89 3.34 7.10
C PRO A 287 15.87 2.01 6.33
N ALA A 288 15.30 0.95 6.90
CA ALA A 288 15.11 -0.31 6.18
C ALA A 288 14.13 -0.17 4.99
N VAL A 289 13.24 0.83 5.00
CA VAL A 289 12.21 1.08 3.99
C VAL A 289 12.64 2.21 3.03
N HIS A 290 12.98 3.39 3.55
CA HIS A 290 13.25 4.54 2.67
C HIS A 290 14.57 4.44 1.91
N VAL A 291 15.59 3.75 2.45
CA VAL A 291 16.87 3.59 1.74
C VAL A 291 16.70 2.73 0.47
N PRO A 292 16.05 1.54 0.52
CA PRO A 292 15.69 0.81 -0.70
C PRO A 292 14.88 1.65 -1.69
N PHE A 293 13.95 2.48 -1.22
CA PHE A 293 13.18 3.38 -2.08
C PHE A 293 14.09 4.37 -2.82
N PHE A 294 14.95 5.11 -2.11
CA PHE A 294 15.86 6.08 -2.74
C PHE A 294 16.84 5.42 -3.71
N ARG A 295 17.40 4.26 -3.35
CA ARG A 295 18.28 3.48 -4.24
C ARG A 295 17.56 3.03 -5.50
N ALA A 296 16.32 2.53 -5.36
CA ALA A 296 15.51 2.06 -6.48
C ALA A 296 15.08 3.21 -7.40
N THR A 297 14.60 4.33 -6.85
CA THR A 297 14.20 5.50 -7.67
C THR A 297 15.37 6.17 -8.38
N ASN A 298 16.61 5.97 -7.93
CA ASN A 298 17.81 6.48 -8.59
C ASN A 298 18.48 5.45 -9.51
N ASP A 299 18.02 4.19 -9.55
CA ASP A 299 18.71 3.07 -10.22
C ASP A 299 20.20 2.95 -9.77
N PHE A 300 20.55 3.47 -8.59
CA PHE A 300 21.92 3.59 -8.11
C PHE A 300 22.04 3.20 -6.64
N MET A 301 22.50 1.98 -6.38
CA MET A 301 22.68 1.49 -5.00
C MET A 301 23.68 2.30 -4.18
N GLY A 302 24.63 2.98 -4.84
CA GLY A 302 25.64 3.81 -4.18
C GLY A 302 25.14 5.21 -3.79
N ILE A 303 23.91 5.59 -4.18
CA ILE A 303 23.34 6.89 -3.80
C ILE A 303 23.18 7.03 -2.28
N VAL A 304 22.98 5.90 -1.60
CA VAL A 304 23.15 5.74 -0.17
C VAL A 304 24.03 4.51 0.01
N SER A 305 25.27 4.67 0.47
CA SER A 305 26.21 3.57 0.67
C SER A 305 25.70 2.58 1.72
N GLN A 306 26.28 1.38 1.74
CA GLN A 306 25.90 0.38 2.74
C GLN A 306 26.26 0.83 4.17
N SER A 307 27.37 1.55 4.34
CA SER A 307 27.76 2.13 5.63
C SER A 307 26.76 3.18 6.11
N GLU A 308 26.34 4.11 5.25
CA GLU A 308 25.32 5.12 5.60
C GLU A 308 23.98 4.47 5.95
N ALA A 309 23.54 3.48 5.17
CA ALA A 309 22.31 2.76 5.43
C ALA A 309 22.34 2.01 6.78
N SER A 310 23.47 1.34 7.08
CA SER A 310 23.66 0.62 8.34
C SER A 310 23.74 1.57 9.54
N GLN A 311 24.42 2.71 9.41
CA GLN A 311 24.50 3.73 10.46
C GLN A 311 23.13 4.33 10.74
N ALA A 312 22.40 4.77 9.71
CA ALA A 312 21.06 5.33 9.87
C ALA A 312 20.11 4.35 10.57
N LEU A 313 20.15 3.05 10.21
CA LEU A 313 19.34 2.03 10.88
C LEU A 313 19.71 1.84 12.35
N GLN A 314 21.00 1.91 12.69
CA GLN A 314 21.47 1.84 14.08
C GLN A 314 20.98 3.05 14.88
N ASP A 315 21.15 4.26 14.35
CA ASP A 315 20.71 5.50 14.99
C ASP A 315 19.19 5.51 15.19
N TYR A 316 18.45 5.07 14.17
CA TYR A 316 17.00 4.90 14.25
C TYR A 316 16.59 3.96 15.38
N ARG A 317 17.21 2.77 15.47
CA ARG A 317 16.97 1.81 16.56
C ARG A 317 17.30 2.36 17.94
N GLN A 318 18.39 3.10 18.07
CA GLN A 318 18.75 3.75 19.33
C GLN A 318 17.70 4.79 19.74
N SER A 319 17.23 5.61 18.79
CA SER A 319 16.19 6.59 19.05
C SER A 319 14.86 5.95 19.50
N VAL A 320 14.53 4.78 18.95
CA VAL A 320 13.35 3.99 19.34
C VAL A 320 13.48 3.44 20.76
N LEU A 321 14.64 2.88 21.12
CA LEU A 321 14.89 2.38 22.47
C LEU A 321 14.81 3.49 23.53
N GLN A 322 15.30 4.69 23.18
CA GLN A 322 15.25 5.86 24.04
C GLN A 322 13.82 6.42 24.20
N ALA A 323 12.96 6.26 23.19
CA ALA A 323 11.59 6.78 23.19
C ALA A 323 10.62 6.03 24.12
N HIS A 324 11.06 4.97 24.83
CA HIS A 324 10.30 4.25 25.87
C HIS A 324 8.87 3.82 25.45
N LEU A 325 8.75 2.65 24.80
CA LEU A 325 7.45 2.09 24.41
C LEU A 325 6.80 1.16 25.45
N GLY A 326 7.42 1.01 26.63
CA GLY A 326 6.81 0.40 27.82
C GLY A 326 5.94 -0.83 27.57
N SER A 327 4.77 -0.87 28.22
CA SER A 327 3.78 -1.96 28.19
C SER A 327 3.15 -2.24 26.82
N HIS A 328 3.23 -1.31 25.86
CA HIS A 328 2.51 -1.41 24.60
C HIS A 328 3.10 -2.45 23.63
N THR A 329 4.40 -2.72 23.72
CA THR A 329 5.04 -3.74 22.87
C THR A 329 4.57 -5.14 23.24
N GLU A 330 4.35 -5.41 24.54
CA GLU A 330 3.84 -6.69 25.01
C GLU A 330 2.34 -6.84 24.75
N GLU A 331 1.55 -5.77 24.86
CA GLU A 331 0.12 -5.77 24.44
C GLU A 331 -0.04 -6.04 22.95
N LEU A 332 0.77 -5.38 22.10
CA LEU A 332 0.79 -5.65 20.66
C LEU A 332 1.25 -7.08 20.37
N ARG A 333 2.27 -7.58 21.09
CA ARG A 333 2.72 -8.99 20.95
C ARG A 333 1.61 -9.97 21.29
N ALA A 334 0.91 -9.77 22.41
CA ALA A 334 -0.21 -10.63 22.81
C ALA A 334 -1.34 -10.63 21.78
N LEU A 335 -1.63 -9.46 21.19
CA LEU A 335 -2.62 -9.35 20.10
C LEU A 335 -2.24 -10.21 18.89
N ILE A 336 -0.96 -10.16 18.52
CA ILE A 336 -0.38 -10.83 17.34
C ILE A 336 -0.33 -12.36 17.50
N GLU A 337 -0.12 -12.87 18.71
CA GLU A 337 -0.08 -14.30 18.99
C GLU A 337 -1.46 -14.97 18.90
N THR A 338 -2.54 -14.19 19.02
CA THR A 338 -3.91 -14.69 19.14
C THR A 338 -4.65 -14.88 17.80
N HIS A 339 -4.19 -14.26 16.70
CA HIS A 339 -4.97 -14.18 15.45
C HIS A 339 -4.30 -14.87 14.24
N GLY A 340 -5.10 -15.66 13.51
CA GLY A 340 -4.75 -16.52 12.37
C GLY A 340 -4.64 -15.79 11.02
N GLY A 341 -4.56 -16.54 9.92
CA GLY A 341 -4.17 -16.01 8.60
C GLY A 341 -5.29 -15.51 7.68
N GLU A 342 -6.53 -15.35 8.14
CA GLU A 342 -7.72 -15.12 7.30
C GLU A 342 -8.32 -13.70 7.43
N LEU A 343 -9.29 -13.35 6.56
CA LEU A 343 -9.91 -12.01 6.56
C LEU A 343 -10.61 -11.66 7.88
N GLU A 344 -11.16 -12.66 8.55
CA GLU A 344 -11.77 -12.52 9.89
C GLU A 344 -10.73 -12.05 10.91
N ASP A 345 -9.51 -12.58 10.83
CA ASP A 345 -8.38 -12.18 11.67
C ASP A 345 -7.97 -10.74 11.39
N LEU A 346 -7.98 -10.31 10.12
CA LEU A 346 -7.70 -8.92 9.75
C LEU A 346 -8.66 -7.96 10.44
N LEU A 347 -9.97 -8.23 10.37
CA LEU A 347 -10.98 -7.36 10.94
C LEU A 347 -11.00 -7.40 12.47
N SER A 348 -10.78 -8.59 13.07
CA SER A 348 -10.66 -8.74 14.52
C SER A 348 -9.47 -7.95 15.06
N MET A 349 -8.29 -8.09 14.42
CA MET A 349 -7.11 -7.35 14.84
C MET A 349 -7.24 -5.84 14.61
N ALA A 350 -7.86 -5.42 13.50
CA ALA A 350 -8.15 -4.01 13.22
C ALA A 350 -8.94 -3.37 14.36
N HIS A 351 -9.99 -4.05 14.81
CA HIS A 351 -10.82 -3.58 15.92
C HIS A 351 -10.07 -3.55 17.25
N THR A 352 -9.35 -4.62 17.62
CA THR A 352 -8.61 -4.62 18.88
C THR A 352 -7.51 -3.57 18.89
N PHE A 353 -6.81 -3.38 17.77
CA PHE A 353 -5.81 -2.33 17.63
C PHE A 353 -6.43 -0.94 17.80
N GLN A 354 -7.60 -0.69 17.22
CA GLN A 354 -8.33 0.56 17.41
C GLN A 354 -8.75 0.78 18.87
N THR A 355 -9.32 -0.24 19.53
CA THR A 355 -9.71 -0.14 20.95
C THR A 355 -8.50 0.17 21.84
N MET A 356 -7.34 -0.43 21.56
CA MET A 356 -6.09 -0.06 22.23
C MET A 356 -5.72 1.40 21.94
N GLN A 357 -5.90 1.87 20.70
CA GLN A 357 -5.62 3.27 20.39
C GLN A 357 -6.55 4.25 21.15
N GLU A 358 -7.82 3.91 21.32
CA GLU A 358 -8.81 4.73 22.00
C GLU A 358 -8.64 4.73 23.52
N ALA A 359 -8.37 3.58 24.15
CA ALA A 359 -8.13 3.46 25.59
C ALA A 359 -6.90 4.25 26.08
N LEU A 360 -6.05 4.66 25.16
CA LEU A 360 -4.82 5.40 25.37
C LEU A 360 -4.95 6.89 24.96
N ARG A 361 -6.18 7.41 24.79
CA ARG A 361 -6.52 8.85 24.71
C ARG A 361 -7.08 9.29 26.04
#